data_AF-Q66T53-F1
#
_entry.id   AF-Q66T53-F1
#
_cell.length_a   1.000
_cell.length_b   1.000
_cell.length_c   1.000
_cell.angle_alpha   90.00
_cell.angle_beta   90.00
_cell.angle_gamma   90.00
#
_symmetry.space_group_name_H-M   'P 1'
#
loop_
_entity.id
_entity.type
_entity.pdbx_description
1 polymer ?
#
loop_
_entity_poly.entity_id
_entity_poly.type
_entity_poly.pdbx_seq_one_letter_code
_entity_poly.pdbx_strand_id
1 'polypeptide(L)' 'NLQHLKCLVGKCNWFGLGSRIVVTTRDEHLLRSYRVDSVYKPTTLKAIDALHLFNLKAFGCKTAPKEDFIELAKHIVG' A
#
# COMPACT_ATOMS: atom_id res chain seq x y z
N ASN A 1 -10.79 -17.54 1.37
CA ASN A 1 -10.15 -16.41 0.65
C ASN A 1 -9.87 -16.67 -0.83
N LEU A 2 -9.24 -17.79 -1.22
CA LEU A 2 -8.92 -18.05 -2.64
C LEU A 2 -10.15 -18.06 -3.57
N GLN A 3 -11.26 -18.67 -3.14
CA GLN A 3 -12.50 -18.68 -3.92
C GLN A 3 -13.10 -17.28 -4.10
N HIS A 4 -13.04 -16.42 -3.07
CA HIS A 4 -13.52 -15.04 -3.19
C HIS A 4 -12.71 -14.25 -4.22
N LEU A 5 -11.39 -14.43 -4.23
CA LEU A 5 -10.52 -13.77 -5.22
C LEU A 5 -10.85 -14.24 -6.65
N LYS A 6 -11.13 -15.54 -6.85
CA LYS A 6 -11.61 -16.08 -8.13
C LYS A 6 -12.94 -15.46 -8.56
N CYS A 7 -13.88 -15.29 -7.63
CA CYS A 7 -15.18 -14.68 -7.94
C CYS A 7 -15.07 -13.18 -8.27
N LEU A 8 -14.20 -12.44 -7.56
CA LEU A 8 -14.03 -10.99 -7.74
C LEU A 8 -13.33 -10.65 -9.06
N VAL A 9 -12.25 -11.36 -9.39
CA VAL A 9 -11.43 -11.07 -10.57
C VAL A 9 -11.97 -11.74 -11.82
N GLY A 10 -12.72 -12.84 -11.69
CA GLY A 10 -13.25 -13.58 -12.83
C GLY A 10 -12.13 -14.13 -13.72
N LYS A 11 -12.27 -13.99 -15.03
CA LYS A 11 -11.23 -14.36 -16.01
C LYS A 11 -10.50 -13.12 -16.51
N CYS A 12 -9.18 -13.20 -16.72
CA CYS A 12 -8.38 -12.07 -17.21
C CYS A 12 -8.87 -11.51 -18.56
N ASN A 13 -9.51 -12.32 -19.40
CA ASN A 13 -10.08 -11.89 -20.68
C ASN A 13 -11.39 -11.10 -20.55
N TRP A 14 -11.90 -10.91 -19.34
CA TRP A 14 -13.03 -10.01 -19.07
C TRP A 14 -12.60 -8.54 -19.06
N PHE A 15 -11.30 -8.27 -18.92
CA PHE A 15 -10.74 -6.93 -18.95
C PHE A 15 -10.25 -6.59 -20.34
N GLY A 16 -10.46 -5.34 -20.76
CA GLY A 16 -10.01 -4.84 -22.06
C GLY A 16 -8.48 -4.88 -22.18
N LEU A 17 -8.00 -4.95 -23.43
CA LEU A 17 -6.57 -4.91 -23.71
C LEU A 17 -5.91 -3.67 -23.07
N GLY A 18 -4.76 -3.84 -22.43
CA GLY A 18 -4.05 -2.77 -21.71
C GLY A 18 -4.49 -2.56 -20.25
N SER A 19 -5.55 -3.25 -19.79
CA SER A 19 -5.94 -3.23 -18.37
C SER A 19 -4.86 -3.84 -17.48
N ARG A 20 -4.70 -3.29 -16.26
CA ARG A 20 -3.83 -3.84 -15.22
C ARG A 20 -4.61 -4.02 -13.92
N ILE A 21 -4.56 -5.23 -13.37
CA ILE A 21 -5.20 -5.58 -12.09
C ILE A 21 -4.13 -5.54 -11.00
N VAL A 22 -4.40 -4.82 -9.91
CA VAL A 22 -3.53 -4.76 -8.73
C VAL A 22 -4.28 -5.32 -7.53
N VAL A 23 -3.74 -6.40 -6.94
CA VAL A 23 -4.32 -7.05 -5.75
C VAL A 23 -3.46 -6.75 -4.54
N THR A 24 -4.05 -6.15 -3.50
CA THR A 24 -3.36 -5.88 -2.22
C THR A 24 -3.89 -6.80 -1.13
N THR A 25 -3.00 -7.48 -0.40
CA THR A 25 -3.34 -8.35 0.73
C THR A 25 -2.19 -8.37 1.73
N ARG A 26 -2.49 -8.63 3.01
CA ARG A 26 -1.47 -8.91 4.04
C ARG A 26 -0.99 -10.38 4.00
N ASP A 27 -1.73 -11.25 3.33
CA ASP A 27 -1.43 -12.67 3.16
C ASP A 27 -0.82 -12.93 1.78
N GLU A 28 0.50 -13.05 1.73
CA GLU A 28 1.26 -13.33 0.50
C GLU A 28 0.94 -14.72 -0.07
N HIS A 29 0.60 -15.70 0.77
CA HIS A 29 0.30 -17.05 0.32
C HIS A 29 -0.93 -17.08 -0.58
N LEU A 30 -1.91 -16.21 -0.31
CA LEU A 30 -3.09 -16.06 -1.16
C LEU A 30 -2.73 -15.69 -2.62
N LEU A 31 -1.76 -14.80 -2.81
CA LEU A 31 -1.30 -14.37 -4.14
C LEU A 31 -0.61 -15.52 -4.87
N ARG A 32 0.24 -16.26 -4.16
CA ARG A 32 0.95 -17.44 -4.69
C ARG A 32 -0.02 -18.55 -5.08
N SER A 33 -1.03 -18.82 -4.25
CA SER A 33 -2.06 -19.83 -4.54
C SER A 33 -2.96 -19.43 -5.72
N TYR A 34 -3.21 -18.14 -5.91
CA TYR A 34 -3.98 -17.63 -7.06
C TYR A 34 -3.18 -17.60 -8.37
N ARG A 35 -1.84 -17.65 -8.29
CA ARG A 35 -0.90 -17.62 -9.44
C ARG A 35 -0.96 -16.31 -10.22
N VAL A 36 -0.82 -15.19 -9.52
CA VAL A 36 -0.66 -13.86 -10.15
C VAL A 36 0.65 -13.77 -10.93
N ASP A 37 0.72 -12.85 -11.91
CA ASP A 37 1.90 -12.67 -12.77
C ASP A 37 3.14 -12.19 -12.01
N SER A 38 2.95 -11.39 -10.96
CA SER A 38 4.02 -10.85 -10.13
C SER A 38 3.54 -10.58 -8.71
N VAL A 39 4.43 -10.78 -7.74
CA VAL A 39 4.21 -10.47 -6.32
C VAL A 39 5.26 -9.47 -5.88
N TYR A 40 4.81 -8.35 -5.31
CA TYR A 40 5.67 -7.34 -4.72
C TYR A 40 5.35 -7.21 -3.24
N LYS A 41 6.38 -7.30 -2.39
CA LYS A 41 6.28 -7.04 -0.95
C LYS A 41 6.78 -5.62 -0.69
N PRO A 42 5.90 -4.67 -0.34
CA PRO A 42 6.33 -3.31 -0.01
C PRO A 42 7.28 -3.31 1.17
N THR A 43 8.34 -2.52 1.08
CA THR A 43 9.19 -2.20 2.23
C THR A 43 8.53 -1.12 3.08
N THR A 44 8.90 -1.04 4.35
CA THR A 44 8.53 0.11 5.17
C THR A 44 9.14 1.38 4.61
N LEU A 45 8.48 2.50 4.89
CA LEU A 45 9.03 3.82 4.59
C LEU A 45 10.21 4.10 5.52
N LYS A 46 11.21 4.84 5.02
CA LYS A 46 12.23 5.43 5.90
C LYS A 46 11.55 6.43 6.83
N ALA A 47 12.10 6.64 8.03
CA ALA A 47 11.51 7.55 9.02
C ALA A 47 11.21 8.95 8.44
N ILE A 48 12.10 9.48 7.61
CA ILE A 48 11.91 10.79 6.97
C ILE A 48 10.75 10.79 5.95
N ASP A 49 10.61 9.72 5.17
CA ASP A 49 9.55 9.59 4.17
C ASP A 49 8.19 9.37 4.85
N ALA A 50 8.17 8.59 5.93
CA ALA A 50 7.00 8.38 6.76
C ALA A 50 6.55 9.67 7.47
N LEU A 51 7.50 10.48 7.97
CA LEU A 51 7.21 11.79 8.53
C LEU A 51 6.64 12.76 7.47
N HIS A 52 7.23 12.79 6.27
CA HIS A 52 6.68 13.59 5.16
C HIS A 52 5.26 13.15 4.79
N LEU A 53 5.02 11.84 4.70
CA LEU A 53 3.71 11.31 4.39
C LEU A 53 2.71 11.67 5.50
N PHE A 54 3.09 11.53 6.77
CA PHE A 54 2.27 11.90 7.91
C PHE A 54 1.89 13.38 7.85
N ASN A 55 2.87 14.29 7.68
CA ASN A 55 2.62 15.72 7.59
C ASN A 55 1.69 16.06 6.42
N LEU A 56 1.92 15.44 5.26
CA LEU A 56 1.10 15.67 4.08
C LEU A 56 -0.36 15.28 4.34
N LYS A 57 -0.61 14.20 5.09
CA LYS A 57 -1.95 13.70 5.38
C LYS A 57 -2.64 14.42 6.54
N ALA A 58 -1.90 14.79 7.59
CA ALA A 58 -2.45 15.46 8.77
C ALA A 58 -2.60 16.97 8.57
N PHE A 59 -1.65 17.61 7.88
CA PHE A 59 -1.53 19.07 7.81
C PHE A 59 -1.60 19.63 6.39
N GLY A 60 -1.61 18.78 5.35
CA GLY A 60 -1.67 19.23 3.95
C GLY A 60 -0.36 19.83 3.42
N CYS A 61 0.74 19.72 4.17
CA CYS A 61 2.06 20.21 3.77
C CYS A 61 3.15 19.18 4.09
N LYS A 62 4.30 19.25 3.42
CA LYS A 62 5.38 18.26 3.58
C LYS A 62 6.19 18.45 4.87
N THR A 63 6.22 19.66 5.38
CA THR A 63 6.94 20.04 6.59
C THR A 63 6.00 20.08 7.77
N ALA A 64 6.49 19.75 8.96
CA ALA A 64 5.66 19.90 10.16
C ALA A 64 5.36 21.39 10.38
N PRO A 65 4.14 21.75 10.79
CA PRO A 65 3.77 23.16 11.00
C PRO A 65 4.50 23.82 12.18
N LYS A 66 5.07 23.06 13.12
CA LYS A 66 6.01 23.55 14.16
C LYS A 66 7.01 22.46 14.55
N GLU A 67 8.15 22.85 15.11
CA GLU A 67 9.22 21.94 15.55
C GLU A 67 8.75 20.93 16.62
N ASP A 68 7.91 21.35 17.56
CA ASP A 68 7.34 20.46 18.60
C ASP A 68 6.53 19.29 18.00
N PHE A 69 5.90 19.50 16.84
CA PHE A 69 5.15 18.45 16.15
C PHE A 69 6.05 17.43 15.47
N ILE A 70 7.30 17.78 15.17
CA ILE A 70 8.27 16.84 14.59
C ILE A 70 8.59 15.74 15.60
N GLU A 71 8.83 16.10 16.86
CA GLU A 71 9.13 15.13 17.92
C GLU A 71 7.94 14.22 18.23
N LEU A 72 6.72 14.77 18.23
CA LEU A 72 5.49 13.97 18.38
C LEU A 72 5.26 13.05 17.17
N ALA A 73 5.47 13.54 15.95
CA ALA A 73 5.29 12.75 14.74
C ALA A 73 6.33 11.62 14.65
N LYS A 74 7.57 11.84 15.11
CA LYS A 74 8.59 10.79 15.21
C LYS A 74 8.17 9.63 16.13
N HIS A 75 7.46 9.91 17.23
CA HIS A 75 6.93 8.87 18.13
C HIS A 75 5.77 8.06 17.53
N ILE A 76 5.04 8.61 16.57
CA ILE A 76 3.92 7.92 15.90
C ILE A 76 4.42 7.11 14.70
N VAL A 77 5.43 7.66 14.01
CA VAL A 77 6.05 7.05 12.84
C VAL A 77 7.05 5.95 13.21
N GLY A 78 7.62 6.01 14.42
CA GLY A 78 8.58 5.06 14.98
C GLY A 78 7.93 4.03 15.91
#